data_AF-A0A484HGT9-F1
#
_entry.id   AF-A0A484HGT9-F1
#
_cell.length_a   1.000
_cell.length_b   1.000
_cell.length_c   1.000
_cell.angle_alpha   90.00
_cell.angle_beta   90.00
_cell.angle_gamma   90.00
#
_symmetry.space_group_name_H-M   'P 1'
#
loop_
_entity.id
_entity.type
_entity.pdbx_description
1 polymer ?
#
loop_
_entity_poly.entity_id
_entity_poly.type
_entity_poly.pdbx_seq_one_letter_code
_entity_poly.pdbx_strand_id
1 'polypeptide(L)'
;MQNPIFEIFVPLIVFFLFSFIIYLVYRNSKKSERKKYHTFWPRMWSPYVDAFILSVIWTMFSLVDLSNSKLTVTFLALIVLFKNSLGYFYTIYMHAKHGATVGKMICKVKIVDNRTEGAISFKQAILRDSFPLAILIVSTVWILTEPNSGQYVSTGVNPLGRNEIPGFVHITMTTGILSFIWILAELITMLTNSKRRALH
;
A
#
# COMPACT_ATOMS: atom_id res chain seq x y z
N MET A 1 14.13 27.04 -4.67
CA MET A 1 14.01 25.83 -5.50
C MET A 1 14.32 24.64 -4.60
N GLN A 2 13.36 23.75 -4.35
CA GLN A 2 13.64 22.49 -3.68
C GLN A 2 14.40 21.58 -4.63
N ASN A 3 15.43 20.89 -4.14
CA ASN A 3 16.20 19.95 -4.95
C ASN A 3 15.37 18.66 -5.10
N PRO A 4 14.95 18.26 -6.32
CA PRO A 4 14.09 17.09 -6.52
C PRO A 4 14.74 15.79 -6.04
N ILE A 5 16.08 15.74 -6.02
CA ILE A 5 16.83 14.62 -5.44
C ILE A 5 16.53 14.54 -3.93
N PHE A 6 16.53 15.66 -3.22
CA PHE A 6 16.29 15.67 -1.78
C PHE A 6 14.88 15.18 -1.43
N GLU A 7 13.86 15.56 -2.20
CA GLU A 7 12.47 15.12 -1.99
C GLU A 7 12.26 13.62 -2.18
N ILE A 8 13.04 13.00 -3.06
CA ILE A 8 12.98 11.56 -3.31
C ILE A 8 13.78 10.77 -2.27
N PHE A 9 15.01 11.19 -2.00
CA PHE A 9 15.95 10.40 -1.18
C PHE A 9 15.68 10.51 0.32
N VAL A 10 15.17 11.64 0.82
CA VAL A 10 14.91 11.80 2.26
C VAL A 10 13.83 10.82 2.76
N PRO A 11 12.65 10.69 2.12
CA PRO A 11 11.66 9.69 2.51
C PRO A 11 12.22 8.26 2.47
N LEU A 12 13.02 7.92 1.46
CA LEU A 12 13.64 6.60 1.35
C LEU A 12 14.58 6.29 2.52
N ILE A 13 15.42 7.27 2.92
CA ILE A 13 16.31 7.11 4.07
C ILE A 13 15.50 6.91 5.35
N VAL A 14 14.43 7.68 5.54
CA VAL A 14 13.55 7.53 6.71
C VAL A 14 12.90 6.15 6.74
N PHE A 15 12.33 5.69 5.63
CA PHE A 15 11.75 4.35 5.51
C PHE A 15 12.77 3.24 5.74
N PHE A 16 14.00 3.40 5.23
CA PHE A 16 15.08 2.47 5.44
C PHE A 16 15.46 2.36 6.92
N LEU A 17 15.70 3.50 7.59
CA LEU A 17 16.07 3.53 9.00
C LEU A 17 14.98 2.90 9.87
N PHE A 18 13.72 3.23 9.61
CA PHE A 18 12.60 2.65 10.35
C PHE A 18 12.46 1.14 10.13
N SER A 19 12.58 0.68 8.87
CA SER A 19 12.58 -0.74 8.53
C SER A 19 13.74 -1.50 9.15
N PHE A 20 14.92 -0.87 9.21
CA PHE A 20 16.10 -1.44 9.84
C PHE A 20 15.93 -1.57 11.36
N ILE A 21 15.35 -0.56 12.02
CA ILE A 21 14.99 -0.64 13.44
C ILE A 21 14.02 -1.79 13.69
N ILE A 22 12.95 -1.91 12.90
CA ILE A 22 11.99 -3.02 13.00
C ILE A 22 12.71 -4.36 12.85
N TYR A 23 13.57 -4.49 11.84
CA TYR A 23 14.38 -5.70 11.65
C TYR A 23 15.23 -6.02 12.88
N LEU A 24 15.94 -5.05 13.45
CA LEU A 24 16.75 -5.24 14.66
C LEU A 24 15.93 -5.68 15.87
N VAL A 25 14.73 -5.11 16.05
CA VAL A 25 13.81 -5.48 17.14
C VAL A 25 13.34 -6.93 17.00
N TYR A 26 13.03 -7.38 15.78
CA TYR A 26 12.41 -8.70 15.56
C TYR A 26 13.38 -9.84 15.22
N ARG A 27 14.64 -9.56 14.81
CA ARG A 27 15.61 -10.61 14.41
C ARG A 27 15.76 -11.70 15.47
N ASN A 28 15.91 -11.29 16.73
CA ASN A 28 16.15 -12.19 17.87
C ASN A 28 14.87 -12.59 18.63
N SER A 29 13.70 -12.11 18.21
CA SER A 29 12.44 -12.39 18.91
C SER A 29 12.06 -13.87 18.77
N LYS A 30 11.99 -14.63 19.87
CA LYS A 30 11.44 -15.99 19.88
C LYS A 30 9.95 -15.94 20.21
N LYS A 31 9.09 -16.48 19.35
CA LYS A 31 7.66 -16.62 19.64
C LYS A 31 7.44 -17.84 20.52
N SER A 32 7.07 -17.61 21.79
CA SER A 32 6.58 -18.67 22.69
C SER A 32 5.10 -18.98 22.39
N GLU A 33 4.67 -20.22 22.59
CA GLU A 33 3.26 -20.66 22.48
C GLU A 33 2.28 -19.74 23.24
N ARG A 34 2.63 -19.30 24.45
CA ARG A 34 1.84 -18.35 25.25
C ARG A 34 1.59 -16.98 24.59
N LYS A 35 2.35 -16.64 23.55
CA LYS A 35 2.25 -15.39 22.78
C LYS A 35 1.69 -15.59 21.38
N LYS A 36 1.10 -16.76 21.06
CA LYS A 36 0.59 -17.11 19.71
C LYS A 36 -0.30 -16.01 19.11
N TYR A 37 -1.18 -15.42 19.92
CA TYR A 37 -2.11 -14.37 19.46
C TYR A 37 -1.64 -12.94 19.70
N HIS A 38 -0.57 -12.70 20.48
CA HIS A 38 -0.04 -11.36 20.77
C HIS A 38 0.74 -10.80 19.57
N THR A 39 0.01 -10.50 18.49
CA THR A 39 0.59 -10.09 17.19
C THR A 39 0.27 -8.65 16.81
N PHE A 40 -0.29 -7.84 17.72
CA PHE A 40 -0.63 -6.45 17.47
C PHE A 40 0.55 -5.62 16.94
N TRP A 41 1.62 -5.45 17.74
CA TRP A 41 2.81 -4.69 17.32
C TRP A 41 3.47 -5.27 16.05
N PRO A 42 3.74 -6.59 15.97
CA PRO A 42 4.24 -7.19 14.72
C PRO A 42 3.40 -6.86 13.49
N ARG A 43 2.07 -6.86 13.61
CA ARG A 43 1.16 -6.56 12.50
C ARG A 43 1.11 -5.08 12.15
N MET A 44 1.19 -4.20 13.15
CA MET A 44 1.20 -2.76 12.92
C MET A 44 2.51 -2.28 12.26
N TRP A 45 3.65 -2.87 12.61
CA TRP A 45 4.94 -2.47 12.05
C TRP A 45 5.25 -3.10 10.70
N SER A 46 4.74 -4.31 10.42
CA SER A 46 5.02 -5.02 9.18
C SER A 46 4.77 -4.22 7.87
N PRO A 47 3.69 -3.40 7.74
CA PRO A 47 3.44 -2.66 6.52
C PRO A 47 4.48 -1.57 6.25
N TYR A 48 5.19 -1.07 7.26
CA TYR A 48 6.26 -0.08 7.04
C TYR A 48 7.44 -0.66 6.28
N VAL A 49 7.79 -1.92 6.57
CA VAL A 49 8.85 -2.63 5.83
C VAL A 49 8.39 -2.90 4.39
N ASP A 50 7.14 -3.33 4.21
CA ASP A 50 6.58 -3.56 2.87
C ASP A 50 6.52 -2.24 2.08
N ALA A 51 6.14 -1.14 2.73
CA ALA A 51 6.13 0.20 2.14
C ALA A 51 7.53 0.65 1.72
N PHE A 52 8.57 0.37 2.50
CA PHE A 52 9.95 0.64 2.10
C PHE A 52 10.32 -0.11 0.81
N ILE A 53 10.05 -1.42 0.75
CA ILE A 53 10.35 -2.24 -0.44
C ILE A 53 9.62 -1.69 -1.69
N LEU A 54 8.33 -1.39 -1.55
CA LEU A 54 7.53 -0.83 -2.65
C LEU A 54 7.97 0.60 -3.01
N SER A 55 8.39 1.41 -2.05
CA SER A 55 8.84 2.79 -2.29
C SER A 55 10.09 2.86 -3.15
N VAL A 56 11.02 1.90 -3.01
CA VAL A 56 12.20 1.78 -3.89
C VAL A 56 11.75 1.56 -5.32
N ILE A 57 10.82 0.63 -5.55
CA ILE A 57 10.27 0.34 -6.88
C ILE A 57 9.56 1.58 -7.44
N TRP A 58 8.71 2.24 -6.64
CA TRP A 58 8.01 3.45 -7.07
C TRP A 58 8.95 4.60 -7.39
N THR A 59 10.07 4.71 -6.69
CA THR A 59 11.10 5.71 -6.98
C THR A 59 11.77 5.43 -8.33
N MET A 60 12.05 4.16 -8.64
CA MET A 60 12.56 3.81 -9.97
C MET A 60 11.58 4.23 -11.07
N PHE A 61 10.27 4.06 -10.86
CA PHE A 61 9.25 4.55 -11.79
C PHE A 61 9.19 6.08 -11.89
N SER A 62 9.46 6.83 -10.82
CA SER A 62 9.47 8.30 -10.88
C SER A 62 10.73 8.88 -11.52
N LEU A 63 11.84 8.14 -11.51
CA LEU A 63 13.06 8.53 -12.23
C LEU A 63 12.91 8.36 -13.75
N VAL A 64 11.96 7.54 -14.20
CA VAL A 64 11.56 7.49 -15.60
C VAL A 64 10.67 8.72 -15.86
N ASP A 65 11.27 9.78 -16.39
CA ASP A 65 10.57 11.03 -16.67
C ASP A 65 9.53 10.85 -17.78
N LEU A 66 8.29 10.66 -17.37
CA LEU A 66 7.14 10.57 -18.28
C LEU A 66 6.62 11.96 -18.69
N SER A 67 7.09 13.05 -18.06
CA SER A 67 6.59 14.40 -18.32
C SER A 67 6.98 14.94 -19.70
N ASN A 68 8.11 14.48 -20.25
CA ASN A 68 8.59 14.83 -21.59
C ASN A 68 8.12 13.87 -22.70
N SER A 69 7.32 12.87 -22.34
CA SER A 69 6.86 11.86 -23.29
C SER A 69 5.60 12.35 -24.01
N LYS A 70 5.54 12.21 -25.34
CA LYS A 70 4.32 12.47 -26.15
C LYS A 70 3.25 11.37 -25.95
N LEU A 71 3.19 10.78 -24.76
CA LEU A 71 2.29 9.69 -24.45
C LEU A 71 0.89 10.26 -24.28
N THR A 72 -0.08 9.61 -24.93
CA THR A 72 -1.49 9.94 -24.78
C THR A 72 -1.89 9.82 -23.31
N VAL A 73 -2.83 10.65 -22.86
CA VAL A 73 -3.40 10.60 -21.49
C VAL A 73 -3.79 9.17 -21.09
N THR A 74 -4.37 8.40 -22.02
CA THR A 74 -4.73 6.98 -21.83
C THR A 74 -3.54 6.10 -21.45
N PHE A 75 -2.36 6.33 -22.04
CA PHE A 75 -1.18 5.52 -21.76
C PHE A 75 -0.55 5.89 -20.41
N LEU A 76 -0.52 7.18 -20.06
CA LEU A 76 -0.10 7.64 -18.72
C LEU A 76 -0.99 7.06 -17.63
N ALA A 77 -2.30 7.06 -17.88
CA ALA A 77 -3.30 6.42 -17.03
C ALA A 77 -3.03 4.92 -16.79
N LEU A 78 -2.71 4.16 -17.84
CA LEU A 78 -2.37 2.74 -17.73
C LEU A 78 -1.09 2.53 -16.92
N ILE A 79 -0.07 3.38 -17.07
CA ILE A 79 1.15 3.31 -16.26
C ILE A 79 0.83 3.57 -14.79
N VAL A 80 0.02 4.58 -14.48
CA VAL A 80 -0.40 4.89 -13.10
C VAL A 80 -1.18 3.73 -12.51
N LEU A 81 -2.11 3.14 -13.26
CA LEU A 81 -2.86 1.94 -12.85
C LEU A 81 -1.91 0.78 -12.57
N PHE A 82 -0.97 0.50 -13.47
CA PHE A 82 0.00 -0.57 -13.30
C PHE A 82 0.88 -0.35 -12.06
N LYS A 83 1.41 0.86 -11.88
CA LYS A 83 2.22 1.25 -10.72
C LYS A 83 1.48 1.05 -9.40
N ASN A 84 0.22 1.48 -9.31
CA ASN A 84 -0.59 1.35 -8.10
C ASN A 84 -1.04 -0.10 -7.85
N SER A 85 -1.28 -0.87 -8.91
CA SER A 85 -1.67 -2.28 -8.82
C SER A 85 -0.53 -3.19 -8.35
N LEU A 86 0.72 -2.78 -8.60
CA LEU A 86 1.91 -3.57 -8.25
C LEU A 86 1.97 -3.95 -6.76
N GLY A 87 1.53 -3.04 -5.87
CA GLY A 87 1.45 -3.31 -4.43
C GLY A 87 0.48 -4.44 -4.11
N TYR A 88 -0.68 -4.48 -4.75
CA TYR A 88 -1.67 -5.54 -4.56
C TYR A 88 -1.23 -6.87 -5.17
N PHE A 89 -0.59 -6.86 -6.34
CA PHE A 89 0.00 -8.07 -6.90
C PHE A 89 1.07 -8.65 -5.96
N TYR A 90 1.91 -7.78 -5.38
CA TYR A 90 2.89 -8.16 -4.38
C TYR A 90 2.22 -8.81 -3.15
N THR A 91 1.20 -8.17 -2.56
CA THR A 91 0.55 -8.72 -1.35
C THR A 91 -0.16 -10.04 -1.63
N ILE A 92 -0.96 -10.12 -2.70
CA ILE A 92 -1.72 -11.31 -3.08
C ILE A 92 -0.78 -12.48 -3.34
N TYR A 93 0.28 -12.26 -4.13
CA TYR A 93 1.26 -13.29 -4.44
C TYR A 93 1.98 -13.80 -3.18
N MET A 94 2.48 -12.88 -2.35
CA MET A 94 3.22 -13.23 -1.13
C MET A 94 2.32 -13.94 -0.12
N HIS A 95 1.07 -13.51 0.03
CA HIS A 95 0.07 -14.15 0.88
C HIS A 95 -0.23 -15.57 0.40
N ALA A 96 -0.48 -15.78 -0.90
CA ALA A 96 -0.82 -17.09 -1.43
C ALA A 96 0.36 -18.07 -1.44
N LYS A 97 1.56 -17.61 -1.81
CA LYS A 97 2.74 -18.48 -1.94
C LYS A 97 3.47 -18.71 -0.62
N HIS A 98 3.60 -17.68 0.20
CA HIS A 98 4.42 -17.71 1.39
C HIS A 98 3.65 -17.53 2.70
N GLY A 99 2.35 -17.21 2.64
CA GLY A 99 1.51 -16.98 3.83
C GLY A 99 1.84 -15.68 4.56
N ALA A 100 2.67 -14.81 4.01
CA ALA A 100 3.09 -13.54 4.60
C ALA A 100 3.81 -12.66 3.57
N THR A 101 3.74 -11.33 3.71
CA THR A 101 4.64 -10.38 3.02
C THR A 101 6.01 -10.35 3.68
N VAL A 102 7.00 -9.72 3.05
CA VAL A 102 8.37 -9.65 3.59
C VAL A 102 8.38 -8.97 4.96
N GLY A 103 7.68 -7.85 5.12
CA GLY A 103 7.53 -7.17 6.40
C GLY A 103 6.90 -8.07 7.47
N LYS A 104 5.88 -8.84 7.09
CA LYS A 104 5.25 -9.82 8.00
C LYS A 104 6.20 -10.96 8.36
N MET A 105 7.02 -11.44 7.42
CA MET A 105 8.06 -12.45 7.69
C MET A 105 9.09 -11.94 8.70
N ILE A 106 9.58 -10.71 8.54
CA ILE A 106 10.50 -10.07 9.49
C ILE A 106 9.85 -9.97 10.87
N CYS A 107 8.58 -9.57 10.93
CA CYS A 107 7.80 -9.48 12.16
C CYS A 107 7.31 -10.86 12.67
N LYS A 108 7.68 -11.95 11.99
CA LYS A 108 7.29 -13.35 12.28
C LYS A 108 5.78 -13.56 12.32
N VAL A 109 5.00 -12.76 11.58
CA VAL A 109 3.54 -12.87 11.43
C VAL A 109 3.24 -13.78 10.24
N LYS A 110 2.34 -14.74 10.45
CA LYS A 110 1.81 -15.60 9.39
C LYS A 110 0.31 -15.37 9.24
N ILE A 111 -0.15 -15.45 8.01
CA ILE A 111 -1.56 -15.46 7.64
C ILE A 111 -1.95 -16.91 7.41
N VAL A 112 -3.07 -17.27 8.00
CA VAL A 112 -3.56 -18.64 8.01
C VAL A 112 -5.05 -18.64 7.71
N ASP A 113 -5.51 -19.75 7.16
CA ASP A 113 -6.91 -19.99 6.92
C ASP A 113 -7.71 -19.98 8.23
N ASN A 114 -8.89 -19.38 8.20
CA ASN A 114 -9.71 -19.19 9.40
C ASN A 114 -10.20 -20.52 10.00
N ARG A 115 -10.45 -21.53 9.15
CA ARG A 115 -11.01 -22.84 9.52
C ARG A 115 -9.93 -23.86 9.87
N THR A 116 -8.91 -23.96 9.04
CA THR A 116 -7.87 -25.00 9.12
C THR A 116 -6.59 -24.54 9.82
N GLU A 117 -6.42 -23.23 10.07
CA GLU A 117 -5.14 -22.60 10.48
C GLU A 117 -3.94 -22.94 9.56
N GLY A 118 -4.22 -23.46 8.36
CA GLY A 118 -3.25 -23.81 7.32
C GLY A 118 -2.89 -22.63 6.42
N ALA A 119 -2.16 -22.91 5.33
CA ALA A 119 -1.85 -21.89 4.31
C ALA A 119 -3.13 -21.45 3.58
N ILE A 120 -3.18 -20.17 3.20
CA ILE A 120 -4.29 -19.63 2.41
C ILE A 120 -4.07 -19.89 0.92
N SER A 121 -5.16 -20.12 0.20
CA SER A 121 -5.16 -20.24 -1.26
C SER A 121 -5.10 -18.88 -1.96
N PHE A 122 -4.78 -18.85 -3.26
CA PHE A 122 -4.85 -17.63 -4.08
C PHE A 122 -6.22 -16.96 -4.04
N LYS A 123 -7.31 -17.74 -4.08
CA LYS A 123 -8.67 -17.21 -3.99
C LYS A 123 -8.90 -16.47 -2.67
N GLN A 124 -8.38 -17.01 -1.58
CA GLN A 124 -8.48 -16.37 -0.25
C GLN A 124 -7.59 -15.13 -0.15
N ALA A 125 -6.41 -15.15 -0.75
CA ALA A 125 -5.54 -13.96 -0.82
C ALA A 125 -6.20 -12.82 -1.61
N ILE A 126 -6.86 -13.12 -2.73
CA ILE A 126 -7.63 -12.12 -3.50
C ILE A 126 -8.82 -11.60 -2.71
N LEU A 127 -9.60 -12.49 -2.06
CA LEU A 127 -10.76 -12.09 -1.28
C LEU A 127 -10.37 -11.16 -0.13
N ARG A 128 -9.25 -11.45 0.53
CA ARG A 128 -8.68 -10.62 1.59
C ARG A 128 -8.37 -9.19 1.11
N ASP A 129 -7.74 -9.06 -0.05
CA ASP A 129 -7.32 -7.77 -0.61
C ASP A 129 -8.41 -7.14 -1.51
N SER A 130 -9.62 -7.72 -1.56
CA SER A 130 -10.69 -7.32 -2.48
C SER A 130 -11.26 -5.92 -2.23
N PHE A 131 -11.42 -5.52 -0.96
CA PHE A 131 -11.96 -4.19 -0.63
C PHE A 131 -10.98 -3.06 -1.01
N PRO A 132 -9.71 -3.09 -0.61
CA PRO A 132 -8.71 -2.14 -1.10
C PRO A 132 -8.57 -2.14 -2.63
N LEU A 133 -8.64 -3.32 -3.27
CA LEU A 133 -8.57 -3.46 -4.72
C LEU A 133 -9.79 -2.83 -5.41
N ALA A 134 -10.98 -2.96 -4.84
CA ALA A 134 -12.18 -2.29 -5.34
C ALA A 134 -12.06 -0.76 -5.25
N ILE A 135 -11.54 -0.22 -4.15
CA ILE A 135 -11.25 1.22 -4.01
C ILE A 135 -10.25 1.67 -5.09
N LEU A 136 -9.20 0.89 -5.34
CA LEU A 136 -8.23 1.19 -6.40
C LEU A 136 -8.90 1.25 -7.78
N ILE A 137 -9.72 0.26 -8.13
CA ILE A 137 -10.39 0.21 -9.43
C ILE A 137 -11.34 1.40 -9.60
N VAL A 138 -12.21 1.66 -8.62
CA VAL A 138 -13.19 2.76 -8.67
C VAL A 138 -12.49 4.11 -8.78
N SER A 139 -11.46 4.34 -7.96
CA SER A 139 -10.68 5.58 -8.01
C SER A 139 -9.97 5.77 -9.33
N THR A 140 -9.43 4.69 -9.91
CA THR A 140 -8.77 4.78 -11.21
C THR A 140 -9.77 5.09 -12.31
N VAL A 141 -10.89 4.36 -12.41
CA VAL A 141 -11.94 4.62 -13.41
C VAL A 141 -12.40 6.07 -13.36
N TRP A 142 -12.62 6.60 -12.15
CA TRP A 142 -13.01 8.01 -12.02
C TRP A 142 -11.95 8.96 -12.56
N ILE A 143 -10.67 8.77 -12.21
CA ILE A 143 -9.58 9.60 -12.74
C ILE A 143 -9.55 9.59 -14.28
N LEU A 144 -9.87 8.45 -14.91
CA LEU A 144 -9.93 8.33 -16.37
C LEU A 144 -11.12 9.07 -16.99
N THR A 145 -12.24 9.17 -16.28
CA THR A 145 -13.46 9.83 -16.77
C THR A 145 -13.51 11.33 -16.49
N GLU A 146 -12.69 11.82 -15.55
CA GLU A 146 -12.65 13.22 -15.17
C GLU A 146 -12.04 14.08 -16.30
N PRO A 147 -12.79 15.04 -16.87
CA PRO A 147 -12.25 15.98 -17.84
C PRO A 147 -11.08 16.77 -17.23
N ASN A 148 -9.97 16.89 -17.96
CA ASN A 148 -8.75 17.60 -17.54
C ASN A 148 -7.84 16.91 -16.51
N SER A 149 -8.15 15.69 -16.07
CA SER A 149 -7.26 14.93 -15.16
C SER A 149 -5.86 14.71 -15.76
N GLY A 150 -5.78 14.47 -17.07
CA GLY A 150 -4.52 14.30 -17.79
C GLY A 150 -3.59 15.51 -17.74
N GLN A 151 -4.14 16.73 -17.81
CA GLN A 151 -3.33 17.96 -17.74
C GLN A 151 -2.75 18.16 -16.34
N TYR A 152 -3.52 17.89 -15.28
CA TYR A 152 -2.99 17.96 -13.92
C TYR A 152 -1.93 16.89 -13.65
N VAL A 153 -2.21 15.63 -14.04
CA VAL A 153 -1.30 14.50 -13.83
C VAL A 153 0.03 14.71 -14.57
N SER A 154 0.01 15.38 -15.73
CA SER A 154 1.22 15.64 -16.52
C SER A 154 1.98 16.91 -16.11
N THR A 155 1.29 17.98 -15.75
CA THR A 155 1.91 19.31 -15.53
C THR A 155 1.96 19.75 -14.07
N GLY A 156 1.19 19.09 -13.19
CA GLY A 156 0.98 19.53 -11.80
C GLY A 156 0.21 20.85 -11.67
N VAL A 157 -0.27 21.41 -12.79
CA VAL A 157 -1.01 22.69 -12.81
C VAL A 157 -2.50 22.41 -12.74
N ASN A 158 -3.19 23.14 -11.86
CA ASN A 158 -4.65 23.10 -11.78
C ASN A 158 -5.30 23.72 -13.03
N PRO A 159 -5.98 22.91 -13.88
CA PRO A 159 -6.60 23.42 -15.11
C PRO A 159 -7.83 24.30 -14.83
N LEU A 160 -8.37 24.26 -13.62
CA LEU A 160 -9.56 25.02 -13.19
C LEU A 160 -9.20 26.34 -12.47
N GLY A 161 -7.90 26.68 -12.35
CA GLY A 161 -7.43 27.88 -11.66
C GLY A 161 -7.16 27.68 -10.15
N ARG A 162 -6.63 28.71 -9.48
CA ARG A 162 -6.11 28.59 -8.09
C ARG A 162 -7.16 28.30 -7.01
N ASN A 163 -8.44 28.57 -7.28
CA ASN A 163 -9.50 28.53 -6.25
C ASN A 163 -10.44 27.33 -6.39
N GLU A 164 -10.37 26.57 -7.48
CA GLU A 164 -11.18 25.37 -7.67
C GLU A 164 -10.39 24.15 -7.25
N ILE A 165 -10.95 23.29 -6.40
CA ILE A 165 -10.32 22.02 -6.05
C ILE A 165 -10.65 21.04 -7.18
N PRO A 166 -9.65 20.50 -7.91
CA PRO A 166 -9.93 19.54 -8.98
C PRO A 166 -10.67 18.32 -8.46
N GLY A 167 -11.59 17.77 -9.25
CA GLY A 167 -12.33 16.55 -8.90
C GLY A 167 -11.43 15.41 -8.45
N PHE A 168 -10.26 15.24 -9.07
CA PHE A 168 -9.32 14.18 -8.68
C PHE A 168 -8.71 14.35 -7.27
N VAL A 169 -8.57 15.58 -6.77
CA VAL A 169 -8.11 15.83 -5.39
C VAL A 169 -9.16 15.31 -4.42
N HIS A 170 -10.45 15.58 -4.67
CA HIS A 170 -11.54 15.05 -3.87
C HIS A 170 -11.55 13.52 -3.86
N ILE A 171 -11.30 12.87 -4.99
CA ILE A 171 -11.18 11.41 -5.06
C ILE A 171 -10.01 10.94 -4.20
N THR A 172 -8.84 11.54 -4.35
CA THR A 172 -7.62 11.12 -3.63
C THR A 172 -7.78 11.28 -2.12
N MET A 173 -8.44 12.36 -1.68
CA MET A 173 -8.79 12.55 -0.27
C MET A 173 -9.82 11.52 0.19
N THR A 174 -10.87 11.27 -0.60
CA THR A 174 -11.94 10.32 -0.26
C THR A 174 -11.40 8.89 -0.16
N THR A 175 -10.56 8.46 -1.12
CA THR A 175 -9.92 7.14 -1.10
C THR A 175 -8.96 7.02 0.08
N GLY A 176 -8.19 8.08 0.38
CA GLY A 176 -7.34 8.14 1.56
C GLY A 176 -8.13 7.96 2.86
N ILE A 177 -9.27 8.63 3.00
CA ILE A 177 -10.18 8.48 4.16
C ILE A 177 -10.73 7.06 4.24
N LEU A 178 -11.20 6.47 3.13
CA LEU A 178 -11.71 5.11 3.11
C LEU A 178 -10.63 4.08 3.48
N SER A 179 -9.41 4.24 2.96
CA SER A 179 -8.27 3.39 3.33
C SER A 179 -7.91 3.54 4.81
N PHE A 180 -7.96 4.74 5.35
CA PHE A 180 -7.72 4.98 6.78
C PHE A 180 -8.80 4.33 7.65
N ILE A 181 -10.07 4.47 7.29
CA ILE A 181 -11.20 3.81 7.98
C ILE A 181 -11.02 2.29 7.95
N TRP A 182 -10.61 1.74 6.81
CA TRP A 182 -10.35 0.30 6.67
C TRP A 182 -9.24 -0.19 7.61
N ILE A 183 -8.10 0.53 7.66
CA ILE A 183 -7.00 0.22 8.59
C ILE A 183 -7.46 0.32 10.04
N LEU A 184 -8.24 1.35 10.39
CA LEU A 184 -8.81 1.48 11.73
C LEU A 184 -9.74 0.31 12.06
N ALA A 185 -10.60 -0.11 11.13
CA ALA A 185 -11.47 -1.27 11.32
C ALA A 185 -10.65 -2.55 11.57
N GLU A 186 -9.56 -2.76 10.84
CA GLU A 186 -8.63 -3.88 11.09
C GLU A 186 -7.97 -3.80 12.46
N LEU A 187 -7.54 -2.62 12.90
CA LEU A 187 -6.92 -2.43 14.21
C LEU A 187 -7.91 -2.65 15.35
N ILE A 188 -9.11 -2.06 15.25
CA ILE A 188 -10.18 -2.19 16.24
C ILE A 188 -10.59 -3.66 16.37
N THR A 189 -10.81 -4.36 15.25
CA THR A 189 -11.16 -5.79 15.27
C THR A 189 -10.06 -6.64 15.88
N MET A 190 -8.78 -6.35 15.63
CA MET A 190 -7.68 -7.06 16.29
C MET A 190 -7.60 -6.81 17.80
N LEU A 191 -8.00 -5.62 18.27
CA LEU A 191 -8.00 -5.30 19.69
C LEU A 191 -9.18 -5.93 20.44
N THR A 192 -10.32 -6.07 19.78
CA THR A 192 -11.56 -6.59 20.38
C THR A 192 -11.74 -8.10 20.20
N ASN A 193 -11.15 -8.71 19.17
CA ASN A 193 -11.26 -10.14 18.92
C ASN A 193 -10.35 -10.96 19.86
N SER A 194 -10.90 -12.03 20.46
CA SER A 194 -10.16 -12.90 21.40
C SER A 194 -8.93 -13.58 20.77
N LYS A 195 -8.98 -13.87 19.47
CA LYS A 195 -7.85 -14.40 18.68
C LYS A 195 -7.00 -13.30 18.03
N ARG A 196 -7.33 -12.03 18.26
CA ARG A 196 -6.67 -10.83 17.71
C ARG A 196 -6.51 -10.89 16.18
N ARG A 197 -7.56 -11.39 15.51
CA ARG A 197 -7.65 -11.53 14.05
C ARG A 197 -8.08 -10.20 13.42
N ALA A 198 -7.67 -9.97 12.18
CA ALA A 198 -8.15 -8.83 11.41
C ALA A 198 -9.60 -9.08 10.98
N LEU A 199 -10.26 -8.07 10.42
CA LEU A 199 -11.60 -8.20 9.86
C LEU A 199 -11.69 -9.25 8.73
N HIS A 200 -10.62 -9.37 7.94
CA HIS A 200 -10.51 -10.25 6.79
C HIS A 200 -9.88 -11.62 7.10
#